data_AF-A0A9D1CF00-F1
#
_entry.id   AF-A0A9D1CF00-F1
#
_cell.length_a   1.000
_cell.length_b   1.000
_cell.length_c   1.000
_cell.angle_alpha   90.00
_cell.angle_beta   90.00
_cell.angle_gamma   90.00
#
_symmetry.space_group_name_H-M   'P 1'
#
loop_
_entity.id
_entity.type
_entity.pdbx_description
1 polymer ?
#
loop_
_entity_poly.entity_id
_entity_poly.type
_entity_poly.pdbx_seq_one_letter_code
_entity_poly.pdbx_strand_id
1 'polypeptide(L)'
;MKFYKDGKGAKQICTLCQHYCSIEVGNTGICGVNKNTGDKIECLVYGYPAVINVDPVEKKPLYHFLPNTKTLSIGTVGCNFKCSFCQNHGISQEQTINKDKYYSPEHIVRMALLNDCKSISYTYNEPTIFYPYIRDIAILAKKNGLKNIFVSNGFESTEVIKDMAHLIDGANIDLKSFDEVYYKKKLGGNLTKLKENLKLFKKLNIWIEVTTLIIPDHNDSIEELTNIAKFISEELSDTTPWHLSAFHPDYKLLDKPRTPNDTLQKAFEIGVKENLKYVYMGNAQIENKTYCSSCNTHISTRLTYKITKDIREDGFKCPNCKNKLDGVYHTSRDTSVAGTFYTNSCSELKKQFLHFDNILKNSNFNSKLPFSPRAIIVPHAGFIYSGFTANVAYTLVKHLKPKRVLIIGPSHKVAFTGASIAMYEQYNTPCGSINIDLNYSQNLLNKYDYVNFYPNVHKEHSTETQAPFIKQNFPNASIVEIVYGNIDYQNISNIINDAITDKETLIVISTDLSHFFPKQEASKLDNICLEAIDKLDINIWNKGCEACGRIGVKAMIHSANKYSYSSKLLDYRTSADITKDDTKVVGYLSAILG
;
A
#
# COMPACT_ATOMS: atom_id res chain seq x y z
N MET A 1 -2.34 -3.66 25.78
CA MET A 1 -3.00 -2.56 26.52
C MET A 1 -4.18 -3.14 27.29
N LYS A 2 -4.42 -2.72 28.55
CA LYS A 2 -5.68 -3.02 29.25
C LYS A 2 -6.71 -1.96 28.86
N PHE A 3 -7.92 -2.36 28.48
CA PHE A 3 -9.00 -1.45 28.07
C PHE A 3 -9.95 -1.07 29.21
N TYR A 4 -9.45 -1.14 30.43
CA TYR A 4 -10.17 -0.79 31.64
C TYR A 4 -9.22 -0.38 32.76
N LYS A 5 -9.78 0.33 33.74
CA LYS A 5 -9.15 0.69 35.01
C LYS A 5 -9.99 0.18 36.16
N ASP A 6 -9.38 -0.03 37.32
CA ASP A 6 -10.11 -0.40 38.52
C ASP A 6 -11.01 0.76 38.97
N GLY A 7 -12.25 0.44 39.29
CA GLY A 7 -13.24 1.38 39.82
C GLY A 7 -13.41 1.22 41.33
N LYS A 8 -14.43 1.88 41.89
CA LYS A 8 -14.81 1.68 43.30
C LYS A 8 -15.51 0.32 43.47
N GLY A 9 -15.06 -0.48 44.44
CA GLY A 9 -15.61 -1.81 44.72
C GLY A 9 -15.31 -2.79 43.58
N ALA A 10 -16.28 -3.64 43.23
CA ALA A 10 -16.15 -4.60 42.12
C ALA A 10 -16.37 -3.99 40.72
N LYS A 11 -16.42 -2.66 40.60
CA LYS A 11 -16.65 -1.98 39.31
C LYS A 11 -15.35 -1.83 38.54
N GLN A 12 -15.44 -1.89 37.22
CA GLN A 12 -14.35 -1.55 36.31
C GLN A 12 -14.76 -0.38 35.42
N ILE A 13 -13.85 0.56 35.20
CA ILE A 13 -14.05 1.70 34.31
C ILE A 13 -13.54 1.31 32.93
N CYS A 14 -14.46 1.17 31.96
CA CYS A 14 -14.09 0.90 30.58
C CYS A 14 -13.40 2.12 29.95
N THR A 15 -12.26 1.93 29.29
CA THR A 15 -11.47 3.01 28.70
C THR A 15 -11.49 2.99 27.17
N LEU A 16 -12.54 2.43 26.53
CA LEU A 16 -12.63 2.39 25.07
C LEU A 16 -13.08 3.74 24.48
N CYS A 17 -14.02 4.42 25.12
CA CYS A 17 -14.59 5.68 24.63
C CYS A 17 -14.71 6.73 25.74
N GLN A 18 -15.00 7.97 25.35
CA GLN A 18 -15.13 9.13 26.25
C GLN A 18 -16.30 9.03 27.25
N HIS A 19 -17.11 7.96 27.21
CA HIS A 19 -18.12 7.69 28.23
C HIS A 19 -17.52 7.23 29.56
N TYR A 20 -16.36 6.57 29.54
CA TYR A 20 -15.74 5.95 30.73
C TYR A 20 -16.73 5.21 31.64
N CYS A 21 -17.58 4.34 31.05
CA CYS A 21 -18.61 3.63 31.80
C CYS A 21 -18.01 2.90 33.01
N SER A 22 -18.56 3.13 34.20
CA SER A 22 -18.28 2.36 35.41
C SER A 22 -19.23 1.17 35.47
N ILE A 23 -18.72 -0.02 35.17
CA ILE A 23 -19.51 -1.21 34.88
C ILE A 23 -19.40 -2.19 36.05
N GLU A 24 -20.53 -2.62 36.60
CA GLU A 24 -20.62 -3.67 37.62
C GLU A 24 -20.37 -5.05 37.02
N VAL A 25 -19.82 -5.98 37.82
CA VAL A 25 -19.61 -7.38 37.40
C VAL A 25 -20.91 -7.97 36.87
N GLY A 26 -20.86 -8.61 35.71
CA GLY A 26 -22.02 -9.19 35.04
C GLY A 26 -22.75 -8.25 34.09
N ASN A 27 -22.49 -6.94 34.15
CA ASN A 27 -23.17 -5.94 33.32
C ASN A 27 -22.30 -5.48 32.14
N THR A 28 -22.92 -4.83 31.16
CA THR A 28 -22.27 -4.20 30.02
C THR A 28 -22.24 -2.68 30.13
N GLY A 29 -21.31 -2.03 29.42
CA GLY A 29 -21.35 -0.59 29.19
C GLY A 29 -22.52 -0.17 28.29
N ILE A 30 -22.67 1.14 28.07
CA ILE A 30 -23.79 1.71 27.29
C ILE A 30 -23.89 1.17 25.85
N CYS A 31 -22.78 0.72 25.28
CA CYS A 31 -22.73 0.12 23.94
C CYS A 31 -23.33 -1.28 23.84
N GLY A 32 -23.60 -1.95 24.96
CA GLY A 32 -24.18 -3.30 25.01
C GLY A 32 -23.21 -4.44 24.74
N VAL A 33 -21.96 -4.18 24.34
CA VAL A 33 -21.03 -5.24 23.87
C VAL A 33 -19.74 -5.38 24.65
N ASN A 34 -19.51 -4.53 25.66
CA ASN A 34 -18.35 -4.63 26.55
C ASN A 34 -18.80 -4.94 27.97
N LYS A 35 -18.50 -6.16 28.44
CA LYS A 35 -18.99 -6.73 29.69
C LYS A 35 -17.92 -6.78 30.76
N ASN A 36 -18.23 -6.35 31.99
CA ASN A 36 -17.35 -6.62 33.13
C ASN A 36 -17.54 -8.09 33.57
N THR A 37 -16.47 -8.87 33.48
CA THR A 37 -16.45 -10.30 33.86
C THR A 37 -15.96 -10.53 35.30
N GLY A 38 -15.55 -9.48 36.01
CA GLY A 38 -14.85 -9.55 37.30
C GLY A 38 -13.35 -9.33 37.12
N ASP A 39 -12.74 -10.03 36.15
CA ASP A 39 -11.30 -9.93 35.89
C ASP A 39 -10.94 -8.86 34.85
N LYS A 40 -11.83 -8.67 33.87
CA LYS A 40 -11.63 -7.75 32.74
C LYS A 40 -12.94 -7.21 32.17
N ILE A 41 -12.84 -6.12 31.42
CA ILE A 41 -13.85 -5.73 30.43
C ILE A 41 -13.63 -6.56 29.16
N GLU A 42 -14.55 -7.48 28.89
CA GLU A 42 -14.55 -8.35 27.73
C GLU A 42 -15.37 -7.78 26.58
N CYS A 43 -14.77 -7.74 25.38
CA CYS A 43 -15.45 -7.40 24.14
C CYS A 43 -16.21 -8.62 23.61
N LEU A 44 -17.53 -8.65 23.79
CA LEU A 44 -18.38 -9.80 23.47
C LEU A 44 -18.51 -10.06 21.96
N VAL A 45 -18.26 -9.03 21.13
CA VAL A 45 -18.32 -9.09 19.66
C VAL A 45 -16.96 -9.40 19.02
N TYR A 46 -15.93 -9.71 19.81
CA TYR A 46 -14.62 -10.09 19.27
C TYR A 46 -14.74 -11.33 18.37
N GLY A 47 -14.39 -11.18 17.10
CA GLY A 47 -14.49 -12.25 16.10
C GLY A 47 -15.91 -12.51 15.57
N TYR A 48 -16.91 -11.72 15.96
CA TYR A 48 -18.30 -11.86 15.53
C TYR A 48 -18.81 -10.58 14.84
N PRO A 49 -18.26 -10.23 13.65
CA PRO A 49 -18.79 -9.12 12.87
C PRO A 49 -20.22 -9.41 12.42
N ALA A 50 -21.09 -8.41 12.52
CA ALA A 50 -22.46 -8.47 12.02
C ALA A 50 -22.51 -8.33 10.50
N VAL A 51 -21.51 -7.65 9.91
CA VAL A 51 -21.41 -7.39 8.48
C VAL A 51 -19.95 -7.33 8.05
N ILE A 52 -19.67 -7.92 6.88
CA ILE A 52 -18.39 -7.85 6.18
C ILE A 52 -18.70 -7.60 4.70
N ASN A 53 -18.15 -6.54 4.09
CA ASN A 53 -18.29 -6.27 2.66
C ASN A 53 -17.00 -5.74 2.06
N VAL A 54 -16.83 -5.89 0.75
CA VAL A 54 -15.81 -5.15 0.00
C VAL A 54 -16.46 -3.89 -0.55
N ASP A 55 -15.97 -2.72 -0.14
CA ASP A 55 -16.47 -1.41 -0.58
C ASP A 55 -15.33 -0.62 -1.26
N PRO A 56 -15.64 0.36 -2.13
CA PRO A 56 -14.67 1.38 -2.52
C PRO A 56 -14.37 2.30 -1.32
N VAL A 57 -13.13 2.81 -1.21
CA VAL A 57 -12.74 3.74 -0.13
C VAL A 57 -13.56 5.04 -0.18
N GLU A 58 -14.01 5.47 -1.35
CA GLU A 58 -14.90 6.61 -1.54
C GLU A 58 -16.22 6.50 -0.76
N LYS A 59 -16.68 5.27 -0.46
CA LYS A 59 -17.88 5.04 0.38
C LYS A 59 -17.62 5.30 1.87
N LYS A 60 -16.36 5.45 2.29
CA LYS A 60 -15.91 5.75 3.67
C LYS A 60 -15.62 7.23 3.87
N PRO A 61 -16.33 8.11 3.15
CA PRO A 61 -15.93 9.47 2.76
C PRO A 61 -14.43 9.79 2.97
N LEU A 62 -13.58 9.08 2.24
CA LEU A 62 -12.12 9.24 2.29
C LEU A 62 -11.59 9.49 0.86
N TYR A 63 -11.73 10.72 0.38
CA TYR A 63 -11.38 11.07 -1.01
C TYR A 63 -9.89 11.33 -1.20
N HIS A 64 -9.17 11.61 -0.12
CA HIS A 64 -7.75 11.89 -0.07
C HIS A 64 -6.97 10.78 0.65
N PHE A 65 -7.59 9.63 0.92
CA PHE A 65 -6.93 8.46 1.48
C PHE A 65 -7.14 7.24 0.58
N LEU A 66 -6.06 6.74 -0.02
CA LEU A 66 -6.07 5.64 -0.98
C LEU A 66 -7.22 5.71 -2.02
N PRO A 67 -7.42 6.86 -2.71
CA PRO A 67 -8.51 6.99 -3.66
C PRO A 67 -8.44 5.94 -4.77
N ASN A 68 -9.60 5.51 -5.27
CA ASN A 68 -9.80 4.47 -6.28
C ASN A 68 -9.36 3.05 -5.85
N THR A 69 -9.22 2.79 -4.55
CA THR A 69 -8.89 1.46 -4.03
C THR A 69 -10.09 0.81 -3.35
N LYS A 70 -10.01 -0.52 -3.15
CA LYS A 70 -10.99 -1.31 -2.39
C LYS A 70 -10.56 -1.43 -0.92
N THR A 71 -11.55 -1.45 -0.03
CA THR A 71 -11.40 -1.72 1.40
C THR A 71 -12.30 -2.88 1.83
N LEU A 72 -11.80 -3.74 2.72
CA LEU A 72 -12.65 -4.71 3.42
C LEU A 72 -13.31 -4.01 4.61
N SER A 73 -14.61 -3.77 4.52
CA SER A 73 -15.41 -3.13 5.55
C SER A 73 -15.94 -4.15 6.55
N ILE A 74 -15.77 -3.89 7.84
CA ILE A 74 -16.33 -4.70 8.92
C ILE A 74 -17.07 -3.85 9.94
N GLY A 75 -18.19 -4.35 10.44
CA GLY A 75 -18.98 -3.74 11.52
C GLY A 75 -19.56 -4.80 12.45
N THR A 76 -19.89 -4.40 13.67
CA THR A 76 -20.46 -5.27 14.71
C THR A 76 -21.85 -4.78 15.12
N VAL A 77 -22.48 -5.46 16.07
CA VAL A 77 -23.65 -4.90 16.77
C VAL A 77 -23.23 -3.92 17.86
N GLY A 78 -24.14 -3.04 18.25
CA GLY A 78 -23.94 -2.05 19.31
C GLY A 78 -23.34 -0.72 18.81
N CYS A 79 -23.50 0.33 19.61
CA CYS A 79 -22.95 1.66 19.35
C CYS A 79 -22.92 2.44 20.67
N ASN A 80 -21.97 3.35 20.84
CA ASN A 80 -21.91 4.21 22.02
C ASN A 80 -22.79 5.47 21.89
N PHE A 81 -23.41 5.71 20.73
CA PHE A 81 -24.33 6.81 20.43
C PHE A 81 -25.75 6.28 20.13
N LYS A 82 -26.76 7.15 20.27
CA LYS A 82 -28.19 6.82 20.08
C LYS A 82 -28.89 7.73 19.05
N CYS A 83 -28.20 8.02 17.95
CA CYS A 83 -28.70 8.91 16.88
C CYS A 83 -30.09 8.46 16.38
N SER A 84 -31.10 9.33 16.45
CA SER A 84 -32.46 9.04 15.96
C SER A 84 -32.55 8.86 14.44
N PHE A 85 -31.55 9.32 13.71
CA PHE A 85 -31.41 9.27 12.26
C PHE A 85 -30.43 8.18 11.78
N CYS A 86 -30.11 7.19 12.63
CA CYS A 86 -29.08 6.20 12.29
C CYS A 86 -29.47 5.32 11.10
N GLN A 87 -28.73 5.43 10.00
CA GLN A 87 -28.93 4.64 8.77
C GLN A 87 -28.63 3.15 8.98
N ASN A 88 -27.70 2.82 9.90
CA ASN A 88 -27.35 1.44 10.26
C ASN A 88 -27.97 1.02 11.60
N HIS A 89 -29.15 1.54 11.96
CA HIS A 89 -29.78 1.26 13.26
C HIS A 89 -29.99 -0.23 13.52
N GLY A 90 -30.23 -1.04 12.49
CA GLY A 90 -30.42 -2.49 12.59
C GLY A 90 -29.22 -3.27 13.14
N ILE A 91 -28.01 -2.68 13.12
CA ILE A 91 -26.84 -3.24 13.82
C ILE A 91 -26.38 -2.35 14.96
N SER A 92 -26.42 -1.02 14.80
CA SER A 92 -25.85 -0.09 15.77
C SER A 92 -26.69 0.02 17.06
N GLN A 93 -28.00 -0.27 16.97
CA GLN A 93 -28.92 -0.26 18.11
C GLN A 93 -29.31 -1.68 18.56
N GLU A 94 -28.73 -2.71 17.95
CA GLU A 94 -28.88 -4.13 18.32
C GLU A 94 -27.83 -4.52 19.38
N GLN A 95 -28.17 -5.49 20.23
CA GLN A 95 -27.27 -6.03 21.26
C GLN A 95 -27.16 -7.56 21.20
N THR A 96 -28.01 -8.21 20.40
CA THR A 96 -27.99 -9.65 20.14
C THR A 96 -26.81 -9.99 19.24
N ILE A 97 -25.89 -10.80 19.76
CA ILE A 97 -24.67 -11.19 19.05
C ILE A 97 -24.90 -12.55 18.39
N ASN A 98 -24.86 -12.59 17.06
CA ASN A 98 -24.79 -13.87 16.35
C ASN A 98 -23.40 -14.48 16.54
N LYS A 99 -23.34 -15.69 17.11
CA LYS A 99 -22.09 -16.44 17.36
C LYS A 99 -21.93 -17.68 16.47
N ASP A 100 -22.74 -17.81 15.43
CA ASP A 100 -22.74 -18.98 14.52
C ASP A 100 -21.43 -19.08 13.73
N LYS A 101 -20.78 -17.94 13.47
CA LYS A 101 -19.54 -17.89 12.70
C LYS A 101 -18.51 -16.96 13.34
N TYR A 102 -17.38 -17.55 13.71
CA TYR A 102 -16.22 -16.83 14.21
C TYR A 102 -15.26 -16.50 13.06
N TYR A 103 -14.75 -15.28 13.05
CA TYR A 103 -13.69 -14.81 12.16
C TYR A 103 -12.49 -14.40 12.99
N SER A 104 -11.36 -15.07 12.80
CA SER A 104 -10.11 -14.66 13.46
C SER A 104 -9.53 -13.41 12.78
N PRO A 105 -8.66 -12.65 13.46
CA PRO A 105 -7.92 -11.55 12.85
C PRO A 105 -7.19 -11.93 11.54
N GLU A 106 -6.57 -13.11 11.49
CA GLU A 106 -5.89 -13.64 10.30
C GLU A 106 -6.88 -13.89 9.16
N HIS A 107 -8.08 -14.37 9.48
CA HIS A 107 -9.12 -14.60 8.49
C HIS A 107 -9.57 -13.28 7.85
N ILE A 108 -9.78 -12.23 8.64
CA ILE A 108 -10.12 -10.89 8.13
C ILE A 108 -9.02 -10.37 7.18
N VAL A 109 -7.76 -10.42 7.61
CA VAL A 109 -6.62 -9.98 6.78
C VAL A 109 -6.51 -10.80 5.50
N ARG A 110 -6.67 -12.12 5.59
CA ARG A 110 -6.66 -13.00 4.41
C ARG A 110 -7.79 -12.65 3.43
N MET A 111 -8.99 -12.37 3.92
CA MET A 111 -10.11 -11.95 3.06
C MET A 111 -9.80 -10.63 2.34
N ALA A 112 -9.21 -9.65 3.02
CA ALA A 112 -8.81 -8.39 2.40
C ALA A 112 -7.78 -8.61 1.27
N LEU A 113 -6.76 -9.43 1.52
CA LEU A 113 -5.75 -9.78 0.51
C LEU A 113 -6.35 -10.52 -0.69
N LEU A 114 -7.24 -11.50 -0.45
CA LEU A 114 -7.88 -12.28 -1.51
C LEU A 114 -8.83 -11.45 -2.40
N ASN A 115 -9.38 -10.35 -1.87
CA ASN A 115 -10.26 -9.45 -2.61
C ASN A 115 -9.53 -8.25 -3.23
N ASP A 116 -8.19 -8.24 -3.16
CA ASP A 116 -7.34 -7.13 -3.64
C ASP A 116 -7.77 -5.78 -3.02
N CYS A 117 -8.03 -5.81 -1.71
CA CYS A 117 -8.19 -4.60 -0.91
C CYS A 117 -6.82 -4.02 -0.59
N LYS A 118 -6.72 -2.68 -0.56
CA LYS A 118 -5.51 -1.97 -0.07
C LYS A 118 -5.64 -1.58 1.40
N SER A 119 -6.84 -1.71 1.96
CA SER A 119 -7.13 -1.37 3.34
C SER A 119 -8.25 -2.22 3.95
N ILE A 120 -8.40 -2.11 5.27
CA ILE A 120 -9.50 -2.65 6.05
C ILE A 120 -10.18 -1.48 6.77
N SER A 121 -11.51 -1.36 6.65
CA SER A 121 -12.30 -0.31 7.25
C SER A 121 -13.17 -0.84 8.39
N TYR A 122 -13.02 -0.25 9.57
CA TYR A 122 -13.85 -0.53 10.74
C TYR A 122 -14.97 0.51 10.79
N THR A 123 -16.21 0.10 10.53
CA THR A 123 -17.28 1.00 10.06
C THR A 123 -18.69 0.46 10.35
N TYR A 124 -19.71 1.08 9.74
CA TYR A 124 -21.17 0.86 9.86
C TYR A 124 -21.77 1.24 11.21
N ASN A 125 -21.14 0.83 12.31
CA ASN A 125 -21.45 1.29 13.66
C ASN A 125 -20.26 2.09 14.22
N GLU A 126 -19.99 2.00 15.53
CA GLU A 126 -18.87 2.71 16.14
C GLU A 126 -17.69 1.75 16.38
N PRO A 127 -16.54 1.92 15.69
CA PRO A 127 -15.40 1.01 15.79
C PRO A 127 -14.77 0.92 17.18
N THR A 128 -14.77 1.99 17.97
CA THR A 128 -14.07 1.99 19.26
C THR A 128 -14.61 0.96 20.27
N ILE A 129 -15.90 0.60 20.17
CA ILE A 129 -16.51 -0.37 21.08
C ILE A 129 -15.99 -1.80 20.85
N PHE A 130 -15.39 -2.08 19.69
CA PHE A 130 -14.77 -3.36 19.38
C PHE A 130 -13.29 -3.23 19.04
N TYR A 131 -12.66 -2.14 19.51
CA TYR A 131 -11.23 -1.89 19.32
C TYR A 131 -10.30 -3.03 19.72
N PRO A 132 -10.55 -3.85 20.77
CA PRO A 132 -9.68 -4.99 21.07
C PRO A 132 -9.53 -5.95 19.88
N TYR A 133 -10.62 -6.19 19.13
CA TYR A 133 -10.59 -7.02 17.92
C TYR A 133 -9.92 -6.31 16.75
N ILE A 134 -10.24 -5.03 16.57
CA ILE A 134 -9.62 -4.19 15.54
C ILE A 134 -8.10 -4.13 15.71
N ARG A 135 -7.61 -3.98 16.94
CA ARG A 135 -6.18 -3.87 17.25
C ARG A 135 -5.41 -5.08 16.74
N ASP A 136 -5.93 -6.28 16.96
CA ASP A 136 -5.28 -7.52 16.51
C ASP A 136 -5.33 -7.65 14.98
N ILE A 137 -6.44 -7.28 14.34
CA ILE A 137 -6.53 -7.21 12.87
C ILE A 137 -5.52 -6.20 12.33
N ALA A 138 -5.46 -4.99 12.90
CA ALA A 138 -4.66 -3.89 12.41
C ALA A 138 -3.15 -4.18 12.47
N ILE A 139 -2.69 -4.85 13.53
CA ILE A 139 -1.31 -5.35 13.64
C ILE A 139 -0.97 -6.30 12.49
N LEU A 140 -1.85 -7.25 12.19
CA LEU A 140 -1.65 -8.21 11.11
C LEU A 140 -1.79 -7.56 9.73
N ALA A 141 -2.72 -6.62 9.55
CA ALA A 141 -2.93 -5.87 8.32
C ALA A 141 -1.65 -5.13 7.92
N LYS A 142 -1.02 -4.42 8.87
CA LYS A 142 0.25 -3.71 8.62
C LYS A 142 1.38 -4.65 8.23
N LYS A 143 1.50 -5.81 8.88
CA LYS A 143 2.49 -6.84 8.51
C LYS A 143 2.32 -7.34 7.07
N ASN A 144 1.12 -7.22 6.51
CA ASN A 144 0.79 -7.65 5.15
C ASN A 144 0.63 -6.47 4.16
N GLY A 145 1.07 -5.26 4.52
CA GLY A 145 1.04 -4.09 3.64
C GLY A 145 -0.35 -3.49 3.41
N LEU A 146 -1.35 -3.85 4.23
CA LEU A 146 -2.68 -3.23 4.22
C LEU A 146 -2.71 -2.03 5.15
N LYS A 147 -3.41 -0.95 4.74
CA LYS A 147 -3.71 0.17 5.63
C LYS A 147 -4.97 -0.08 6.46
N ASN A 148 -5.11 0.61 7.58
CA ASN A 148 -6.28 0.53 8.44
C ASN A 148 -7.07 1.85 8.44
N ILE A 149 -8.39 1.74 8.29
CA ILE A 149 -9.32 2.87 8.22
C ILE A 149 -10.33 2.80 9.38
N PHE A 150 -10.50 3.91 10.10
CA PHE A 150 -11.60 4.11 11.03
C PHE A 150 -12.72 4.93 10.38
N VAL A 151 -13.98 4.54 10.55
CA VAL A 151 -15.14 5.39 10.25
C VAL A 151 -15.95 5.49 11.52
N SER A 152 -15.88 6.65 12.17
CA SER A 152 -16.16 6.78 13.60
C SER A 152 -16.96 8.04 13.91
N ASN A 153 -17.68 8.01 15.02
CA ASN A 153 -18.30 9.21 15.59
C ASN A 153 -17.33 10.10 16.39
N GLY A 154 -16.05 9.75 16.44
CA GLY A 154 -14.99 10.55 17.05
C GLY A 154 -14.99 10.54 18.57
N PHE A 155 -15.70 9.61 19.21
CA PHE A 155 -15.85 9.55 20.67
C PHE A 155 -14.90 8.55 21.37
N GLU A 156 -13.77 8.23 20.74
CA GLU A 156 -12.71 7.39 21.31
C GLU A 156 -12.08 8.01 22.54
N SER A 157 -11.67 7.19 23.50
CA SER A 157 -10.88 7.68 24.64
C SER A 157 -9.50 8.15 24.19
N THR A 158 -8.87 9.01 24.99
CA THR A 158 -7.49 9.43 24.73
C THR A 158 -6.52 8.23 24.75
N GLU A 159 -6.78 7.22 25.57
CA GLU A 159 -5.97 6.01 25.63
C GLU A 159 -6.05 5.20 24.33
N VAL A 160 -7.25 5.05 23.76
CA VAL A 160 -7.44 4.34 22.50
C VAL A 160 -6.84 5.10 21.33
N ILE A 161 -7.01 6.42 21.25
CA ILE A 161 -6.37 7.24 20.19
C ILE A 161 -4.84 7.11 20.24
N LYS A 162 -4.25 7.12 21.44
CA LYS A 162 -2.80 6.95 21.61
C LYS A 162 -2.31 5.56 21.21
N ASP A 163 -3.01 4.48 21.57
CA ASP A 163 -2.63 3.12 21.18
C ASP A 163 -2.79 2.91 19.66
N MET A 164 -3.80 3.54 19.05
CA MET A 164 -4.10 3.37 17.63
C MET A 164 -3.18 4.17 16.69
N ALA A 165 -2.42 5.16 17.19
CA ALA A 165 -1.58 6.07 16.41
C ALA A 165 -0.61 5.36 15.45
N HIS A 166 -0.12 4.17 15.82
CA HIS A 166 0.78 3.37 14.98
C HIS A 166 0.07 2.30 14.16
N LEU A 167 -1.25 2.15 14.32
CA LEU A 167 -2.04 1.06 13.74
C LEU A 167 -3.03 1.56 12.70
N ILE A 168 -3.65 2.71 12.93
CA ILE A 168 -4.67 3.31 12.07
C ILE A 168 -4.02 4.39 11.22
N ASP A 169 -4.24 4.32 9.90
CA ASP A 169 -3.57 5.18 8.93
C ASP A 169 -4.50 6.30 8.44
N GLY A 170 -5.80 6.04 8.38
CA GLY A 170 -6.83 7.01 7.98
C GLY A 170 -8.10 6.90 8.82
N ALA A 171 -8.79 8.01 9.02
CA ALA A 171 -10.09 8.02 9.69
C ALA A 171 -11.06 9.02 9.05
N ASN A 172 -12.30 8.61 8.85
CA ASN A 172 -13.40 9.53 8.64
C ASN A 172 -14.14 9.72 9.96
N ILE A 173 -14.24 10.96 10.43
CA ILE A 173 -14.84 11.29 11.71
C ILE A 173 -16.11 12.11 11.50
N ASP A 174 -17.23 11.63 12.03
CA ASP A 174 -18.51 12.34 11.96
C ASP A 174 -18.58 13.49 12.98
N LEU A 175 -18.50 14.73 12.51
CA LEU A 175 -18.89 15.93 13.26
C LEU A 175 -20.36 16.24 12.97
N LYS A 176 -21.25 15.61 13.74
CA LYS A 176 -22.70 15.56 13.46
C LYS A 176 -23.47 16.87 13.70
N SER A 177 -22.93 17.81 14.46
CA SER A 177 -23.56 19.08 14.85
C SER A 177 -22.52 19.96 15.55
N PHE A 178 -22.77 21.27 15.64
CA PHE A 178 -22.00 22.18 16.51
C PHE A 178 -22.78 22.66 17.75
N ASP A 179 -23.92 22.03 18.05
CA ASP A 179 -24.72 22.27 19.24
C ASP A 179 -24.36 21.28 20.38
N GLU A 180 -23.82 21.81 21.48
CA GLU A 180 -23.46 21.03 22.67
C GLU A 180 -24.67 20.35 23.34
N VAL A 181 -25.82 21.03 23.37
CA VAL A 181 -27.06 20.52 23.95
C VAL A 181 -27.59 19.37 23.10
N TYR A 182 -27.56 19.53 21.78
CA TYR A 182 -27.93 18.46 20.84
C TYR A 182 -27.05 17.23 21.02
N TYR A 183 -25.72 17.39 21.07
CA TYR A 183 -24.79 16.28 21.32
C TYR A 183 -25.12 15.52 22.59
N LYS A 184 -25.28 16.24 23.70
CA LYS A 184 -25.51 15.62 25.01
C LYS A 184 -26.87 14.96 25.11
N LYS A 185 -27.93 15.65 24.69
CA LYS A 185 -29.32 15.20 24.91
C LYS A 185 -29.84 14.25 23.84
N LYS A 186 -29.40 14.39 22.58
CA LYS A 186 -29.94 13.63 21.43
C LYS A 186 -29.01 12.53 20.94
N LEU A 187 -27.70 12.78 20.92
CA LEU A 187 -26.72 11.79 20.45
C LEU A 187 -26.19 10.92 21.60
N GLY A 188 -26.15 11.48 22.81
CA GLY A 188 -25.51 10.88 23.98
C GLY A 188 -24.00 11.08 24.00
N GLY A 189 -23.48 12.08 23.29
CA GLY A 189 -22.04 12.39 23.21
C GLY A 189 -21.67 13.71 23.89
N ASN A 190 -20.46 14.18 23.62
CA ASN A 190 -19.95 15.47 24.08
C ASN A 190 -19.12 16.13 22.97
N LEU A 191 -19.59 17.27 22.46
CA LEU A 191 -18.95 17.99 21.35
C LEU A 191 -17.52 18.43 21.67
N THR A 192 -17.28 18.93 22.88
CA THR A 192 -15.96 19.38 23.32
C THR A 192 -14.94 18.25 23.29
N LYS A 193 -15.32 17.06 23.79
CA LYS A 193 -14.45 15.87 23.74
C LYS A 193 -14.19 15.38 22.32
N LEU A 194 -15.18 15.46 21.44
CA LEU A 194 -14.99 15.13 20.02
C LEU A 194 -14.03 16.11 19.34
N LYS A 195 -14.17 17.42 19.58
CA LYS A 195 -13.23 18.45 19.07
C LYS A 195 -11.81 18.23 19.58
N GLU A 196 -11.64 17.89 20.86
CA GLU A 196 -10.34 17.51 21.44
C GLU A 196 -9.75 16.27 20.75
N ASN A 197 -10.58 15.26 20.47
CA ASN A 197 -10.16 14.05 19.77
C ASN A 197 -9.69 14.33 18.34
N LEU A 198 -10.44 15.12 17.55
CA LEU A 198 -10.03 15.50 16.18
C LEU A 198 -8.65 16.16 16.15
N LYS A 199 -8.38 17.06 17.10
CA LYS A 199 -7.05 17.67 17.28
C LYS A 199 -5.98 16.63 17.63
N LEU A 200 -6.32 15.64 18.47
CA LEU A 200 -5.40 14.58 18.87
C LEU A 200 -5.09 13.62 17.69
N PHE A 201 -6.07 13.26 16.87
CA PHE A 201 -5.86 12.47 15.65
C PHE A 201 -4.82 13.14 14.73
N LYS A 202 -4.98 14.43 14.45
CA LYS A 202 -4.02 15.24 13.66
C LYS A 202 -2.64 15.27 14.32
N LYS A 203 -2.57 15.55 15.63
CA LYS A 203 -1.31 15.59 16.38
C LYS A 203 -0.52 14.28 16.32
N LEU A 204 -1.22 13.16 16.18
CA LEU A 204 -0.63 11.82 16.07
C LEU A 204 -0.42 11.36 14.62
N ASN A 205 -0.54 12.27 13.64
CA ASN A 205 -0.34 12.00 12.22
C ASN A 205 -1.26 10.92 11.62
N ILE A 206 -2.45 10.73 12.19
CA ILE A 206 -3.51 9.94 11.55
C ILE A 206 -4.18 10.84 10.50
N TRP A 207 -4.27 10.38 9.25
CA TRP A 207 -4.99 11.14 8.23
C TRP A 207 -6.47 11.20 8.59
N ILE A 208 -7.06 12.40 8.61
CA ILE A 208 -8.50 12.55 8.90
C ILE A 208 -9.23 13.33 7.82
N GLU A 209 -10.45 12.88 7.55
CA GLU A 209 -11.48 13.62 6.82
C GLU A 209 -12.71 13.71 7.72
N VAL A 210 -13.46 14.82 7.65
CA VAL A 210 -14.60 15.08 8.54
C VAL A 210 -15.89 14.96 7.75
N THR A 211 -16.90 14.29 8.30
CA THR A 211 -18.23 14.21 7.69
C THR A 211 -19.27 14.88 8.56
N THR A 212 -20.19 15.62 7.95
CA THR A 212 -21.40 16.14 8.59
C THR A 212 -22.61 15.67 7.78
N LEU A 213 -23.48 14.89 8.41
CA LEU A 213 -24.81 14.58 7.86
C LEU A 213 -25.70 15.80 8.06
N ILE A 214 -26.10 16.47 6.98
CA ILE A 214 -26.94 17.65 7.05
C ILE A 214 -28.40 17.23 7.12
N ILE A 215 -29.10 17.56 8.19
CA ILE A 215 -30.49 17.25 8.46
C ILE A 215 -31.29 18.55 8.42
N PRO A 216 -32.29 18.67 7.53
CA PRO A 216 -33.13 19.86 7.45
C PRO A 216 -33.77 20.26 8.79
N ASP A 217 -33.71 21.56 9.11
CA ASP A 217 -34.18 22.20 10.35
C ASP A 217 -33.48 21.76 11.64
N HIS A 218 -32.41 20.97 11.55
CA HIS A 218 -31.70 20.44 12.72
C HIS A 218 -30.27 20.94 12.83
N ASN A 219 -29.51 20.91 11.74
CA ASN A 219 -28.11 21.34 11.72
C ASN A 219 -27.69 21.99 10.39
N ASP A 220 -28.66 22.50 9.62
CA ASP A 220 -28.46 23.13 8.32
C ASP A 220 -28.51 24.67 8.37
N SER A 221 -28.49 25.26 9.56
CA SER A 221 -28.41 26.70 9.74
C SER A 221 -27.06 27.25 9.26
N ILE A 222 -27.06 28.47 8.73
CA ILE A 222 -25.82 29.15 8.29
C ILE A 222 -24.82 29.26 9.44
N GLU A 223 -25.27 29.60 10.63
CA GLU A 223 -24.42 29.74 11.82
C GLU A 223 -23.74 28.41 12.18
N GLU A 224 -24.50 27.33 12.25
CA GLU A 224 -23.96 26.02 12.62
C GLU A 224 -22.95 25.51 11.59
N LEU A 225 -23.29 25.59 10.30
CA LEU A 225 -22.39 25.17 9.22
C LEU A 225 -21.12 26.02 9.16
N THR A 226 -21.22 27.33 9.41
CA THR A 226 -20.06 28.24 9.50
C THR A 226 -19.17 27.84 10.68
N ASN A 227 -19.75 27.55 11.85
CA ASN A 227 -18.97 27.12 13.01
C ASN A 227 -18.25 25.78 12.80
N ILE A 228 -18.89 24.82 12.11
CA ILE A 228 -18.26 23.57 11.70
C ILE A 228 -17.09 23.84 10.74
N ALA A 229 -17.35 24.57 9.66
CA ALA A 229 -16.35 24.86 8.64
C ALA A 229 -15.12 25.59 9.21
N LYS A 230 -15.37 26.63 10.04
CA LYS A 230 -14.35 27.40 10.73
C LYS A 230 -13.52 26.54 11.69
N PHE A 231 -14.15 25.66 12.45
CA PHE A 231 -13.42 24.72 13.30
C PHE A 231 -12.51 23.81 12.46
N ILE A 232 -12.99 23.26 11.34
CA ILE A 232 -12.17 22.38 10.50
C ILE A 232 -10.99 23.16 9.91
N SER A 233 -11.20 24.37 9.38
CA SER A 233 -10.15 25.14 8.72
C SER A 233 -9.12 25.72 9.70
N GLU A 234 -9.55 26.27 10.83
CA GLU A 234 -8.67 26.96 11.78
C GLU A 234 -8.01 26.01 12.79
N GLU A 235 -8.73 24.99 13.27
CA GLU A 235 -8.26 24.14 14.37
C GLU A 235 -7.70 22.79 13.91
N LEU A 236 -7.97 22.36 12.66
CA LEU A 236 -7.42 21.15 12.07
C LEU A 236 -6.47 21.46 10.92
N SER A 237 -6.99 22.08 9.84
CA SER A 237 -6.25 22.68 8.71
C SER A 237 -7.24 22.94 7.57
N ASP A 238 -6.99 23.98 6.79
CA ASP A 238 -7.65 24.30 5.51
C ASP A 238 -7.62 23.15 4.48
N THR A 239 -6.67 22.22 4.57
CA THR A 239 -6.57 21.02 3.73
C THR A 239 -7.25 19.79 4.32
N THR A 240 -7.95 19.91 5.46
CA THR A 240 -8.76 18.82 6.02
C THR A 240 -10.08 18.73 5.24
N PRO A 241 -10.34 17.62 4.52
CA PRO A 241 -11.56 17.49 3.74
C PRO A 241 -12.82 17.48 4.60
N TRP A 242 -13.84 18.24 4.16
CA TRP A 242 -15.17 18.24 4.75
C TRP A 242 -16.20 17.64 3.80
N HIS A 243 -16.85 16.57 4.25
CA HIS A 243 -17.89 15.84 3.52
C HIS A 243 -19.27 16.23 4.05
N LEU A 244 -20.08 16.78 3.17
CA LEU A 244 -21.46 17.19 3.39
C LEU A 244 -22.36 16.06 2.91
N SER A 245 -22.83 15.21 3.83
CA SER A 245 -23.67 14.08 3.48
C SER A 245 -25.15 14.47 3.50
N ALA A 246 -25.87 14.17 2.43
CA ALA A 246 -27.33 14.28 2.42
C ALA A 246 -27.98 13.29 3.39
N PHE A 247 -28.84 13.78 4.27
CA PHE A 247 -29.76 12.98 5.08
C PHE A 247 -30.83 12.33 4.19
N HIS A 248 -31.27 11.14 4.59
CA HIS A 248 -32.54 10.56 4.18
C HIS A 248 -33.26 10.00 5.41
N PRO A 249 -34.60 9.95 5.40
CA PRO A 249 -35.38 9.58 6.57
C PRO A 249 -35.16 8.11 6.92
N ASP A 250 -34.76 7.85 8.17
CA ASP A 250 -34.46 6.51 8.70
C ASP A 250 -34.72 6.42 10.20
N TYR A 251 -34.83 5.18 10.68
CA TYR A 251 -34.95 4.81 12.09
C TYR A 251 -36.11 5.50 12.82
N LYS A 252 -35.85 6.62 13.51
CA LYS A 252 -36.84 7.35 14.31
C LYS A 252 -37.10 8.76 13.81
N LEU A 253 -36.29 9.27 12.89
CA LEU A 253 -36.43 10.61 12.32
C LEU A 253 -37.00 10.49 10.90
N LEU A 254 -38.30 10.21 10.83
CA LEU A 254 -39.02 9.92 9.58
C LEU A 254 -39.82 11.13 9.05
N ASP A 255 -39.97 12.16 9.87
CA ASP A 255 -40.79 13.35 9.63
C ASP A 255 -40.04 14.47 8.89
N LYS A 256 -38.74 14.32 8.67
CA LYS A 256 -37.91 15.27 7.92
C LYS A 256 -37.75 14.84 6.46
N PRO A 257 -37.66 15.77 5.49
CA PRO A 257 -37.38 15.42 4.10
C PRO A 257 -35.89 15.03 3.92
N ARG A 258 -35.58 14.38 2.79
CA ARG A 258 -34.19 14.24 2.34
C ARG A 258 -33.56 15.63 2.20
N THR A 259 -32.28 15.79 2.51
CA THR A 259 -31.56 17.06 2.32
C THR A 259 -31.63 17.51 0.85
N PRO A 260 -32.17 18.70 0.56
CA PRO A 260 -32.15 19.26 -0.79
C PRO A 260 -30.73 19.52 -1.27
N ASN A 261 -30.50 19.39 -2.58
CA ASN A 261 -29.20 19.73 -3.19
C ASN A 261 -28.83 21.19 -2.94
N ASP A 262 -29.80 22.11 -2.92
CA ASP A 262 -29.55 23.53 -2.63
C ASP A 262 -29.01 23.75 -1.22
N THR A 263 -29.43 22.94 -0.24
CA THR A 263 -28.89 23.00 1.13
C THR A 263 -27.43 22.53 1.16
N LEU A 264 -27.11 21.46 0.43
CA LEU A 264 -25.72 21.00 0.29
C LEU A 264 -24.84 22.03 -0.42
N GLN A 265 -25.37 22.69 -1.45
CA GLN A 265 -24.67 23.73 -2.20
C GLN A 265 -24.36 24.95 -1.33
N LYS A 266 -25.32 25.40 -0.51
CA LYS A 266 -25.09 26.46 0.48
C LYS A 266 -24.01 26.07 1.49
N ALA A 267 -24.05 24.83 2.00
CA ALA A 267 -23.03 24.33 2.92
C ALA A 267 -21.63 24.25 2.26
N PHE A 268 -21.57 23.88 0.97
CA PHE A 268 -20.36 23.90 0.18
C PHE A 268 -19.77 25.32 0.07
N GLU A 269 -20.60 26.31 -0.25
CA GLU A 269 -20.21 27.72 -0.35
C GLU A 269 -19.69 28.27 0.99
N ILE A 270 -20.32 27.89 2.11
CA ILE A 270 -19.83 28.23 3.45
C ILE A 270 -18.45 27.64 3.69
N GLY A 271 -18.26 26.34 3.40
CA GLY A 271 -16.96 25.70 3.56
C GLY A 271 -15.84 26.39 2.78
N VAL A 272 -16.10 26.75 1.52
CA VAL A 272 -15.17 27.50 0.68
C VAL A 272 -14.89 28.90 1.24
N LYS A 273 -15.93 29.60 1.72
CA LYS A 273 -15.80 30.93 2.33
C LYS A 273 -14.93 30.91 3.60
N GLU A 274 -15.03 29.85 4.40
CA GLU A 274 -14.18 29.60 5.57
C GLU A 274 -12.82 28.97 5.20
N ASN A 275 -12.38 29.16 3.95
CA ASN A 275 -11.07 28.81 3.39
C ASN A 275 -10.75 27.30 3.31
N LEU A 276 -11.74 26.41 3.43
CA LEU A 276 -11.50 24.98 3.18
C LEU A 276 -11.18 24.76 1.70
N LYS A 277 -10.05 24.07 1.44
CA LYS A 277 -9.63 23.69 0.08
C LYS A 277 -10.45 22.54 -0.48
N TYR A 278 -11.03 21.72 0.39
CA TYR A 278 -11.70 20.47 0.05
C TYR A 278 -13.05 20.39 0.74
N VAL A 279 -14.12 20.58 -0.04
CA VAL A 279 -15.49 20.40 0.39
C VAL A 279 -16.21 19.51 -0.61
N TYR A 280 -16.87 18.47 -0.13
CA TYR A 280 -17.48 17.44 -0.96
C TYR A 280 -18.93 17.21 -0.59
N MET A 281 -19.81 17.13 -1.59
CA MET A 281 -21.22 16.83 -1.40
C MET A 281 -21.46 15.34 -1.64
N GLY A 282 -21.65 14.60 -0.55
CA GLY A 282 -21.86 13.16 -0.51
C GLY A 282 -23.33 12.77 -0.40
N ASN A 283 -23.62 11.50 -0.72
CA ASN A 283 -25.00 10.97 -0.73
C ASN A 283 -25.96 11.81 -1.59
N ALA A 284 -25.43 12.50 -2.59
CA ALA A 284 -26.15 13.22 -3.63
C ALA A 284 -25.60 12.76 -4.99
N GLN A 285 -26.44 12.72 -6.02
CA GLN A 285 -26.05 12.40 -7.41
C GLN A 285 -25.30 13.59 -8.03
N ILE A 286 -24.23 14.03 -7.38
CA ILE A 286 -23.46 15.25 -7.69
C ILE A 286 -22.00 14.87 -7.95
N GLU A 287 -21.42 15.47 -8.99
CA GLU A 287 -20.00 15.35 -9.27
C GLU A 287 -19.17 16.11 -8.25
N ASN A 288 -18.16 15.44 -7.69
CA ASN A 288 -17.20 16.02 -6.78
C ASN A 288 -15.84 16.15 -7.47
N LYS A 289 -15.25 17.34 -7.43
CA LYS A 289 -13.96 17.64 -8.08
C LYS A 289 -12.92 17.94 -7.01
N THR A 290 -11.74 17.33 -7.14
CA THR A 290 -10.58 17.63 -6.31
C THR A 290 -9.61 18.49 -7.10
N TYR A 291 -9.14 19.59 -6.50
CA TYR A 291 -8.16 20.50 -7.07
C TYR A 291 -6.85 20.45 -6.27
N CYS A 292 -5.72 20.77 -6.90
CA CYS A 292 -4.46 20.94 -6.18
C CYS A 292 -4.54 22.18 -5.28
N SER A 293 -4.28 22.04 -3.98
CA SER A 293 -4.28 23.15 -3.02
C SER A 293 -3.27 24.25 -3.36
N SER A 294 -2.17 23.92 -4.05
CA SER A 294 -1.11 24.87 -4.39
C SER A 294 -1.33 25.66 -5.68
N CYS A 295 -1.87 25.03 -6.72
CA CYS A 295 -1.98 25.65 -8.06
C CYS A 295 -3.37 25.54 -8.69
N ASN A 296 -4.34 25.04 -7.95
CA ASN A 296 -5.73 24.88 -8.36
C ASN A 296 -5.96 24.03 -9.63
N THR A 297 -4.98 23.23 -10.03
CA THR A 297 -5.14 22.28 -11.14
C THR A 297 -6.16 21.21 -10.77
N HIS A 298 -7.13 20.94 -11.64
CA HIS A 298 -8.12 19.89 -11.45
C HIS A 298 -7.46 18.50 -11.51
N ILE A 299 -7.46 17.79 -10.38
CA ILE A 299 -6.77 16.50 -10.20
C ILE A 299 -7.68 15.33 -10.55
N SER A 300 -8.90 15.31 -10.02
CA SER A 300 -9.80 14.19 -10.21
C SER A 300 -11.26 14.58 -10.09
N THR A 301 -12.13 13.89 -10.83
CA THR A 301 -13.58 13.96 -10.72
C THR A 301 -14.13 12.63 -10.21
N ARG A 302 -15.13 12.71 -9.33
CA ARG A 302 -15.86 11.56 -8.79
C ARG A 302 -17.35 11.76 -8.98
N LEU A 303 -18.06 10.69 -9.30
CA LEU A 303 -19.51 10.63 -9.24
C LEU A 303 -19.90 9.48 -8.31
N THR A 304 -20.68 9.80 -7.28
CA THR A 304 -21.03 8.86 -6.20
C THR A 304 -19.76 8.28 -5.55
N TYR A 305 -19.43 7.01 -5.78
CA TYR A 305 -18.25 6.33 -5.20
C TYR A 305 -17.21 5.94 -6.25
N LYS A 306 -17.30 6.47 -7.47
CA LYS A 306 -16.41 6.12 -8.58
C LYS A 306 -15.64 7.35 -9.06
N ILE A 307 -14.34 7.20 -9.23
CA ILE A 307 -13.51 8.19 -9.91
C ILE A 307 -13.75 8.07 -11.42
N THR A 308 -14.21 9.16 -12.04
CA THR A 308 -14.52 9.23 -13.49
C THR A 308 -13.39 9.87 -14.29
N LYS A 309 -12.55 10.67 -13.63
CA LYS A 309 -11.36 11.28 -14.22
C LYS A 309 -10.28 11.41 -13.16
N ASP A 310 -9.05 11.10 -13.53
CA ASP A 310 -7.86 11.27 -12.69
C ASP A 310 -6.65 11.57 -13.58
N ILE A 311 -5.95 12.66 -13.31
CA ILE A 311 -4.77 13.04 -14.10
C ILE A 311 -3.44 12.72 -13.38
N ARG A 312 -3.49 12.10 -12.20
CA ARG A 312 -2.28 11.75 -11.44
C ARG A 312 -1.51 10.64 -12.16
N GLU A 313 -0.23 10.89 -12.43
CA GLU A 313 0.67 9.89 -13.03
C GLU A 313 1.47 9.12 -11.98
N ASP A 314 1.95 9.80 -10.94
CA ASP A 314 2.74 9.21 -9.85
C ASP A 314 1.89 8.88 -8.60
N GLY A 315 0.62 9.28 -8.60
CA GLY A 315 -0.36 9.05 -7.54
C GLY A 315 -0.35 10.10 -6.43
N PHE A 316 0.71 10.88 -6.23
CA PHE A 316 0.90 11.72 -5.04
C PHE A 316 1.41 13.15 -5.30
N LYS A 317 1.75 13.53 -6.54
CA LYS A 317 2.10 14.91 -6.88
C LYS A 317 1.13 15.50 -7.90
N CYS A 318 1.02 16.83 -7.89
CA CYS A 318 0.32 17.54 -8.93
C CYS A 318 1.09 17.43 -10.26
N PRO A 319 0.47 16.97 -11.36
CA PRO A 319 1.14 16.90 -12.66
C PRO A 319 1.63 18.27 -13.17
N ASN A 320 0.96 19.36 -12.76
CA ASN A 320 1.28 20.72 -13.17
C ASN A 320 2.40 21.35 -12.31
N CYS A 321 2.17 21.60 -11.02
CA CYS A 321 3.15 22.28 -10.17
C CYS A 321 4.15 21.38 -9.44
N LYS A 322 4.02 20.04 -9.56
CA LYS A 322 4.88 19.02 -8.91
C LYS A 322 4.88 19.00 -7.38
N ASN A 323 4.12 19.88 -6.71
CA ASN A 323 3.92 19.80 -5.26
C ASN A 323 3.21 18.49 -4.89
N LYS A 324 3.56 17.97 -3.71
CA LYS A 324 2.85 16.84 -3.09
C LYS A 324 1.38 17.22 -2.88
N LEU A 325 0.48 16.32 -3.25
CA LEU A 325 -0.95 16.48 -3.01
C LEU A 325 -1.27 16.17 -1.54
N ASP A 326 -2.27 16.86 -1.00
CA ASP A 326 -2.74 16.62 0.36
C ASP A 326 -3.50 15.29 0.44
N GLY A 327 -2.96 14.34 1.19
CA GLY A 327 -3.57 13.03 1.34
C GLY A 327 -2.57 11.90 1.56
N VAL A 328 -3.12 10.71 1.68
CA VAL A 328 -2.40 9.44 1.66
C VAL A 328 -2.75 8.76 0.33
N TYR A 329 -1.74 8.52 -0.50
CA TYR A 329 -1.94 7.95 -1.82
C TYR A 329 -1.21 6.62 -1.92
N HIS A 330 -1.84 5.66 -2.58
CA HIS A 330 -1.18 4.43 -2.94
C HIS A 330 -0.24 4.71 -4.11
N THR A 331 1.03 4.31 -3.99
CA THR A 331 2.00 4.43 -5.07
C THR A 331 2.40 3.02 -5.50
N SER A 332 2.18 2.70 -6.76
CA SER A 332 2.58 1.41 -7.34
C SER A 332 3.45 1.60 -8.56
N ARG A 333 4.45 0.74 -8.68
CA ARG A 333 5.21 0.51 -9.88
C ARG A 333 4.40 -0.45 -10.76
N ASP A 334 3.68 0.07 -11.73
CA ASP A 334 2.86 -0.72 -12.67
C ASP A 334 3.70 -1.42 -13.73
N THR A 335 3.20 -2.53 -14.29
CA THR A 335 3.87 -3.28 -15.36
C THR A 335 3.84 -2.49 -16.67
N SER A 336 5.00 -2.28 -17.29
CA SER A 336 5.15 -1.56 -18.57
C SER A 336 5.28 -2.52 -19.77
N VAL A 337 5.60 -3.80 -19.54
CA VAL A 337 5.84 -4.79 -20.60
C VAL A 337 5.10 -6.13 -20.40
N ALA A 338 4.21 -6.22 -19.42
CA ALA A 338 3.26 -7.34 -19.34
C ALA A 338 2.35 -7.35 -20.59
N GLY A 339 2.20 -8.52 -21.19
CA GLY A 339 1.54 -8.72 -22.49
C GLY A 339 2.47 -8.64 -23.70
N THR A 340 3.72 -8.17 -23.55
CA THR A 340 4.69 -8.06 -24.66
C THR A 340 5.98 -8.83 -24.41
N PHE A 341 6.63 -8.64 -23.25
CA PHE A 341 7.84 -9.37 -22.88
C PHE A 341 7.52 -10.68 -22.16
N TYR A 342 6.41 -10.72 -21.44
CA TYR A 342 5.86 -11.90 -20.76
C TYR A 342 4.33 -11.79 -20.74
N THR A 343 3.61 -12.89 -20.54
CA THR A 343 2.13 -12.85 -20.52
C THR A 343 1.58 -12.02 -19.37
N ASN A 344 0.46 -11.32 -19.61
CA ASN A 344 -0.27 -10.58 -18.57
C ASN A 344 -1.22 -11.48 -17.74
N SER A 345 -1.21 -12.80 -17.98
CA SER A 345 -2.03 -13.78 -17.26
C SER A 345 -1.20 -14.56 -16.24
N CYS A 346 -1.59 -14.52 -14.96
CA CYS A 346 -0.89 -15.29 -13.93
C CYS A 346 -0.94 -16.81 -14.18
N SER A 347 -2.05 -17.33 -14.71
CA SER A 347 -2.19 -18.76 -14.97
C SER A 347 -1.23 -19.22 -16.07
N GLU A 348 -1.03 -18.40 -17.10
CA GLU A 348 -0.07 -18.66 -18.17
C GLU A 348 1.38 -18.50 -17.71
N LEU A 349 1.69 -17.47 -16.91
CA LEU A 349 3.02 -17.32 -16.31
C LEU A 349 3.41 -18.56 -15.49
N LYS A 350 2.48 -19.08 -14.68
CA LYS A 350 2.72 -20.30 -13.90
C LYS A 350 2.98 -21.52 -14.78
N LYS A 351 2.24 -21.67 -15.89
CA LYS A 351 2.49 -22.73 -16.87
C LYS A 351 3.87 -22.58 -17.52
N GLN A 352 4.27 -21.36 -17.84
CA GLN A 352 5.58 -21.07 -18.44
C GLN A 352 6.73 -21.39 -17.47
N PHE A 353 6.64 -20.99 -16.20
CA PHE A 353 7.63 -21.37 -15.19
C PHE A 353 7.69 -22.89 -14.97
N LEU A 354 6.54 -23.57 -14.91
CA LEU A 354 6.51 -25.02 -14.80
C LEU A 354 7.18 -25.70 -16.01
N HIS A 355 6.99 -25.16 -17.21
CA HIS A 355 7.67 -25.65 -18.41
C HIS A 355 9.19 -25.49 -18.30
N PHE A 356 9.69 -24.33 -17.85
CA PHE A 356 11.12 -24.12 -17.63
C PHE A 356 11.70 -25.07 -16.57
N ASP A 357 10.99 -25.26 -15.45
CA ASP A 357 11.38 -26.19 -14.38
C ASP A 357 11.46 -27.63 -14.89
N ASN A 358 10.54 -28.04 -15.76
CA ASN A 358 10.54 -29.37 -16.34
C ASN A 358 11.71 -29.59 -17.30
N ILE A 359 12.05 -28.59 -18.13
CA ILE A 359 13.25 -28.66 -18.97
C ILE A 359 14.50 -28.83 -18.11
N LEU A 360 14.62 -28.04 -17.03
CA LEU A 360 15.78 -28.11 -16.13
C LEU A 360 15.88 -29.46 -15.42
N LYS A 361 14.76 -29.99 -14.89
CA LYS A 361 14.72 -31.31 -14.24
C LYS A 361 15.09 -32.47 -15.16
N ASN A 362 14.70 -32.39 -16.43
CA ASN A 362 14.98 -33.42 -17.42
C ASN A 362 16.40 -33.29 -18.04
N SER A 363 17.14 -32.25 -17.67
CA SER A 363 18.52 -32.06 -18.08
C SER A 363 19.49 -32.65 -17.05
N ASN A 364 20.69 -33.08 -17.48
CA ASN A 364 21.78 -33.51 -16.58
C ASN A 364 22.46 -32.32 -15.87
N PHE A 365 21.69 -31.29 -15.50
CA PHE A 365 22.21 -30.06 -14.94
C PHE A 365 22.68 -30.25 -13.51
N ASN A 366 23.96 -29.91 -13.25
CA ASN A 366 24.56 -30.02 -11.93
C ASN A 366 24.16 -28.83 -11.04
N SER A 367 23.19 -29.07 -10.16
CA SER A 367 22.68 -28.09 -9.21
C SER A 367 23.59 -27.84 -7.99
N LYS A 368 24.68 -28.59 -7.81
CA LYS A 368 25.60 -28.36 -6.68
C LYS A 368 26.41 -27.08 -6.90
N LEU A 369 26.41 -26.23 -5.87
CA LEU A 369 27.20 -25.01 -5.79
C LEU A 369 28.34 -25.21 -4.78
N PRO A 370 29.58 -24.78 -5.10
CA PRO A 370 30.70 -24.88 -4.18
C PRO A 370 30.70 -23.79 -3.09
N PHE A 371 29.73 -22.87 -3.13
CA PHE A 371 29.59 -21.72 -2.23
C PHE A 371 28.10 -21.42 -1.96
N SER A 372 27.85 -20.57 -0.95
CA SER A 372 26.50 -20.11 -0.61
C SER A 372 26.11 -18.93 -1.49
N PRO A 373 25.09 -19.03 -2.37
CA PRO A 373 24.80 -17.98 -3.33
C PRO A 373 24.25 -16.71 -2.68
N ARG A 374 24.73 -15.56 -3.16
CA ARG A 374 24.36 -14.20 -2.71
C ARG A 374 23.91 -13.27 -3.83
N ALA A 375 24.34 -13.52 -5.06
CA ALA A 375 23.93 -12.76 -6.22
C ALA A 375 23.70 -13.65 -7.44
N ILE A 376 22.84 -13.20 -8.35
CA ILE A 376 22.63 -13.80 -9.67
C ILE A 376 22.76 -12.74 -10.76
N ILE A 377 23.29 -13.15 -11.92
CA ILE A 377 23.30 -12.36 -13.15
C ILE A 377 22.38 -13.05 -14.14
N VAL A 378 21.37 -12.33 -14.64
CA VAL A 378 20.26 -12.90 -15.43
C VAL A 378 19.82 -11.97 -16.57
N PRO A 379 19.23 -12.52 -17.65
CA PRO A 379 18.79 -11.75 -18.80
C PRO A 379 17.44 -11.07 -18.60
N HIS A 380 17.12 -10.09 -19.45
CA HIS A 380 15.88 -9.32 -19.41
C HIS A 380 15.16 -9.15 -20.76
N ALA A 381 15.55 -9.91 -21.79
CA ALA A 381 14.72 -10.05 -22.98
C ALA A 381 13.35 -10.72 -22.68
N GLY A 382 12.48 -10.78 -23.69
CA GLY A 382 11.19 -11.45 -23.56
C GLY A 382 11.33 -12.94 -23.15
N PHE A 383 10.41 -13.42 -22.31
CA PHE A 383 10.49 -14.75 -21.68
C PHE A 383 10.52 -15.90 -22.69
N ILE A 384 9.98 -15.70 -23.89
CA ILE A 384 10.07 -16.68 -24.98
C ILE A 384 11.53 -16.96 -25.39
N TYR A 385 12.42 -15.96 -25.28
CA TYR A 385 13.82 -16.06 -25.67
C TYR A 385 14.72 -16.38 -24.48
N SER A 386 14.62 -15.61 -23.40
CA SER A 386 15.59 -15.63 -22.29
C SER A 386 15.03 -16.17 -20.97
N GLY A 387 13.72 -16.45 -20.91
CA GLY A 387 13.03 -16.84 -19.69
C GLY A 387 13.57 -18.14 -19.09
N PHE A 388 13.92 -19.12 -19.93
CA PHE A 388 14.55 -20.35 -19.46
C PHE A 388 15.91 -20.07 -18.80
N THR A 389 16.78 -19.30 -19.46
CA THR A 389 18.11 -18.93 -18.96
C THR A 389 18.01 -18.22 -17.61
N ALA A 390 17.10 -17.24 -17.46
CA ALA A 390 16.83 -16.62 -16.16
C ALA A 390 16.34 -17.62 -15.11
N ASN A 391 15.44 -18.54 -15.48
CA ASN A 391 14.84 -19.53 -14.57
C ASN A 391 15.89 -20.44 -13.92
N VAL A 392 16.99 -20.75 -14.61
CA VAL A 392 18.07 -21.59 -14.07
C VAL A 392 18.64 -21.01 -12.78
N ALA A 393 19.01 -19.72 -12.77
CA ALA A 393 19.50 -19.04 -11.58
C ALA A 393 18.44 -18.97 -10.47
N TYR A 394 17.22 -18.52 -10.77
CA TYR A 394 16.16 -18.38 -9.77
C TYR A 394 15.79 -19.71 -9.10
N THR A 395 15.80 -20.81 -9.87
CA THR A 395 15.55 -22.15 -9.33
C THR A 395 16.61 -22.54 -8.31
N LEU A 396 17.88 -22.26 -8.60
CA LEU A 396 18.99 -22.57 -7.69
C LEU A 396 18.94 -21.75 -6.40
N VAL A 397 18.56 -20.48 -6.46
CA VAL A 397 18.49 -19.61 -5.26
C VAL A 397 17.14 -19.67 -4.52
N LYS A 398 16.16 -20.42 -5.02
CA LYS A 398 14.81 -20.53 -4.43
C LYS A 398 14.83 -20.93 -2.96
N HIS A 399 15.77 -21.78 -2.56
CA HIS A 399 15.89 -22.29 -1.20
C HIS A 399 16.32 -21.22 -0.17
N LEU A 400 16.91 -20.11 -0.62
CA LEU A 400 17.41 -19.04 0.26
C LEU A 400 16.29 -18.29 0.99
N LYS A 401 15.10 -18.19 0.40
CA LYS A 401 13.95 -17.44 0.94
C LYS A 401 14.35 -16.04 1.47
N PRO A 402 14.98 -15.20 0.63
CA PRO A 402 15.43 -13.86 1.05
C PRO A 402 14.26 -13.03 1.56
N LYS A 403 14.52 -12.13 2.52
CA LYS A 403 13.53 -11.12 2.91
C LYS A 403 13.47 -9.97 1.91
N ARG A 404 14.58 -9.72 1.20
CA ARG A 404 14.69 -8.64 0.22
C ARG A 404 15.39 -9.12 -1.05
N VAL A 405 14.93 -8.64 -2.20
CA VAL A 405 15.62 -8.78 -3.48
C VAL A 405 16.00 -7.39 -4.00
N LEU A 406 17.31 -7.13 -4.12
CA LEU A 406 17.84 -5.92 -4.75
C LEU A 406 18.03 -6.20 -6.25
N ILE A 407 17.27 -5.52 -7.10
CA ILE A 407 17.35 -5.66 -8.57
C ILE A 407 18.02 -4.42 -9.13
N ILE A 408 19.09 -4.61 -9.90
CA ILE A 408 19.83 -3.54 -10.56
C ILE A 408 19.84 -3.78 -12.06
N GLY A 409 19.40 -2.80 -12.84
CA GLY A 409 19.38 -2.86 -14.31
C GLY A 409 19.65 -1.52 -15.00
N PRO A 410 20.03 -1.54 -16.29
CA PRO A 410 20.24 -0.33 -17.08
C PRO A 410 18.91 0.33 -17.49
N SER A 411 18.93 1.66 -17.67
CA SER A 411 17.87 2.39 -18.37
C SER A 411 18.05 2.30 -19.88
N HIS A 412 17.02 1.86 -20.59
CA HIS A 412 16.94 1.81 -22.05
C HIS A 412 16.13 2.96 -22.63
N LYS A 413 15.16 3.48 -21.86
CA LYS A 413 14.18 4.46 -22.36
C LYS A 413 14.52 5.90 -22.03
N VAL A 414 15.16 6.14 -20.89
CA VAL A 414 15.37 7.48 -20.35
C VAL A 414 16.85 7.70 -20.09
N ALA A 415 17.45 8.68 -20.75
CA ALA A 415 18.81 9.10 -20.46
C ALA A 415 18.84 10.01 -19.22
N PHE A 416 19.69 9.70 -18.25
CA PHE A 416 19.94 10.52 -17.06
C PHE A 416 21.31 10.16 -16.45
N THR A 417 21.82 10.99 -15.53
CA THR A 417 23.08 10.73 -14.80
C THR A 417 22.76 10.16 -13.43
N GLY A 418 23.53 9.17 -12.98
CA GLY A 418 23.36 8.53 -11.68
C GLY A 418 22.44 7.30 -11.71
N ALA A 419 21.79 7.04 -10.58
CA ALA A 419 20.85 5.92 -10.41
C ALA A 419 19.49 6.41 -9.88
N SER A 420 18.42 5.76 -10.33
CA SER A 420 17.06 5.97 -9.87
C SER A 420 16.62 4.80 -9.00
N ILE A 421 16.17 5.07 -7.78
CA ILE A 421 15.63 4.07 -6.86
C ILE A 421 14.12 4.18 -6.73
N ALA A 422 13.41 3.06 -6.76
CA ALA A 422 11.96 3.05 -6.69
C ALA A 422 11.44 3.49 -5.32
N MET A 423 10.60 4.53 -5.30
CA MET A 423 9.91 5.06 -4.11
C MET A 423 8.39 4.85 -4.19
N TYR A 424 7.99 3.63 -4.56
CA TYR A 424 6.59 3.18 -4.56
C TYR A 424 6.32 2.26 -3.36
N GLU A 425 5.07 2.10 -2.93
CA GLU A 425 4.70 1.11 -1.90
C GLU A 425 4.73 -0.33 -2.44
N GLN A 426 4.33 -0.51 -3.71
CA GLN A 426 4.18 -1.83 -4.33
C GLN A 426 4.76 -1.89 -5.74
N TYR A 427 5.17 -3.09 -6.15
CA TYR A 427 5.57 -3.45 -7.51
C TYR A 427 4.56 -4.45 -8.06
N ASN A 428 3.81 -4.05 -9.07
CA ASN A 428 2.73 -4.87 -9.62
C ASN A 428 3.29 -5.96 -10.55
N THR A 429 2.68 -7.14 -10.50
CA THR A 429 2.93 -8.24 -11.44
C THR A 429 1.60 -8.90 -11.80
N PRO A 430 1.50 -9.67 -12.90
CA PRO A 430 0.28 -10.39 -13.22
C PRO A 430 -0.18 -11.37 -12.13
N CYS A 431 0.74 -11.88 -11.31
CA CYS A 431 0.45 -12.78 -10.19
C CYS A 431 0.28 -12.07 -8.84
N GLY A 432 -0.02 -10.77 -8.87
CA GLY A 432 -0.19 -9.92 -7.69
C GLY A 432 1.06 -9.13 -7.32
N SER A 433 0.88 -8.12 -6.48
CA SER A 433 1.93 -7.17 -6.14
C SER A 433 3.00 -7.76 -5.21
N ILE A 434 4.18 -7.15 -5.26
CA ILE A 434 5.32 -7.36 -4.34
C ILE A 434 5.51 -6.06 -3.57
N ASN A 435 5.78 -6.10 -2.27
CA ASN A 435 6.09 -4.88 -1.52
C ASN A 435 7.45 -4.34 -1.92
N ILE A 436 7.60 -3.02 -2.01
CA ILE A 436 8.91 -2.37 -2.10
C ILE A 436 9.40 -2.06 -0.69
N ASP A 437 10.68 -2.32 -0.43
CA ASP A 437 11.29 -1.97 0.86
C ASP A 437 11.61 -0.47 0.91
N LEU A 438 10.58 0.34 1.17
CA LEU A 438 10.70 1.79 1.21
C LEU A 438 11.70 2.29 2.26
N ASN A 439 11.84 1.59 3.39
CA ASN A 439 12.82 1.97 4.41
C ASN A 439 14.24 1.79 3.88
N TYR A 440 14.53 0.65 3.25
CA TYR A 440 15.83 0.41 2.63
C TYR A 440 16.08 1.37 1.46
N SER A 441 15.08 1.60 0.61
CA SER A 441 15.17 2.55 -0.51
C SER A 441 15.47 3.97 -0.03
N GLN A 442 14.76 4.44 1.00
CA GLN A 442 14.97 5.77 1.57
C GLN A 442 16.37 5.91 2.19
N ASN A 443 16.87 4.86 2.85
CA ASN A 443 18.22 4.86 3.40
C ASN A 443 19.29 5.02 2.31
N LEU A 444 19.15 4.30 1.19
CA LEU A 444 20.06 4.44 0.06
C LEU A 444 19.96 5.83 -0.60
N LEU A 445 18.74 6.34 -0.79
CA LEU A 445 18.49 7.67 -1.37
C LEU A 445 19.11 8.79 -0.53
N ASN A 446 19.06 8.66 0.81
CA ASN A 446 19.68 9.64 1.71
C ASN A 446 21.20 9.49 1.80
N LYS A 447 21.75 8.29 1.56
CA LYS A 447 23.16 7.97 1.74
C LYS A 447 24.02 8.37 0.53
N TYR A 448 23.47 8.26 -0.68
CA TYR A 448 24.22 8.45 -1.92
C TYR A 448 23.62 9.60 -2.72
N ASP A 449 24.41 10.66 -2.93
CA ASP A 449 24.03 11.87 -3.68
C ASP A 449 23.69 11.61 -5.16
N TYR A 450 24.26 10.55 -5.73
CA TYR A 450 23.98 10.06 -7.09
C TYR A 450 22.76 9.13 -7.18
N VAL A 451 22.04 8.88 -6.08
CA VAL A 451 20.79 8.10 -6.07
C VAL A 451 19.62 9.05 -5.89
N ASN A 452 18.73 9.09 -6.88
CA ASN A 452 17.53 9.92 -6.89
C ASN A 452 16.29 9.07 -7.16
N PHE A 453 15.09 9.68 -7.14
CA PHE A 453 13.88 9.03 -7.63
C PHE A 453 13.32 9.77 -8.84
N TYR A 454 13.43 9.14 -10.01
CA TYR A 454 12.88 9.63 -11.27
C TYR A 454 11.73 8.72 -11.72
N PRO A 455 10.45 9.06 -11.44
CA PRO A 455 9.31 8.17 -11.71
C PRO A 455 9.22 7.65 -13.15
N ASN A 456 9.59 8.48 -14.13
CA ASN A 456 9.58 8.12 -15.55
C ASN A 456 10.62 7.05 -15.92
N VAL A 457 11.72 6.94 -15.17
CA VAL A 457 12.76 5.92 -15.36
C VAL A 457 12.23 4.54 -14.98
N HIS A 458 11.30 4.43 -14.03
CA HIS A 458 10.77 3.15 -13.55
C HIS A 458 9.77 2.48 -14.51
N LYS A 459 9.53 3.05 -15.70
CA LYS A 459 8.89 2.38 -16.86
C LYS A 459 9.87 1.50 -17.64
N GLU A 460 10.92 1.03 -16.96
CA GLU A 460 12.04 0.26 -17.51
C GLU A 460 11.77 -1.25 -17.44
N HIS A 461 12.12 -1.96 -18.51
CA HIS A 461 11.89 -3.40 -18.62
C HIS A 461 13.05 -4.24 -18.08
N SER A 462 14.26 -3.69 -18.03
CA SER A 462 15.46 -4.41 -17.57
C SER A 462 15.29 -4.97 -16.16
N THR A 463 14.67 -4.21 -15.26
CA THR A 463 14.32 -4.63 -13.91
C THR A 463 12.96 -5.32 -13.84
N GLU A 464 11.98 -4.91 -14.66
CA GLU A 464 10.61 -5.46 -14.66
C GLU A 464 10.53 -6.95 -14.90
N THR A 465 11.26 -7.43 -15.91
CA THR A 465 11.24 -8.84 -16.32
C THR A 465 11.67 -9.78 -15.20
N GLN A 466 12.33 -9.25 -14.17
CA GLN A 466 12.75 -9.99 -12.98
C GLN A 466 11.61 -10.13 -11.95
N ALA A 467 10.66 -9.20 -11.92
CA ALA A 467 9.59 -9.17 -10.91
C ALA A 467 8.68 -10.43 -10.94
N PRO A 468 8.25 -10.98 -12.10
CA PRO A 468 7.51 -12.24 -12.13
C PRO A 468 8.28 -13.43 -11.53
N PHE A 469 9.58 -13.53 -11.78
CA PHE A 469 10.43 -14.58 -11.18
C PHE A 469 10.52 -14.43 -9.66
N ILE A 470 10.65 -13.20 -9.17
CA ILE A 470 10.71 -12.91 -7.74
C ILE A 470 9.37 -13.23 -7.08
N LYS A 471 8.24 -12.82 -7.66
CA LYS A 471 6.91 -13.16 -7.12
C LYS A 471 6.70 -14.66 -7.00
N GLN A 472 7.14 -15.42 -8.01
CA GLN A 472 6.97 -16.87 -8.08
C GLN A 472 7.87 -17.61 -7.09
N ASN A 473 9.13 -17.20 -6.96
CA ASN A 473 10.12 -17.93 -6.17
C ASN A 473 10.23 -17.44 -4.73
N PHE A 474 9.91 -16.17 -4.48
CA PHE A 474 10.06 -15.48 -3.20
C PHE A 474 8.79 -14.68 -2.84
N PRO A 475 7.63 -15.34 -2.63
CA PRO A 475 6.35 -14.65 -2.48
C PRO A 475 6.25 -13.70 -1.28
N ASN A 476 7.14 -13.84 -0.30
CA ASN A 476 7.20 -13.02 0.92
C ASN A 476 8.34 -11.97 0.90
N ALA A 477 9.17 -11.95 -0.14
CA ALA A 477 10.27 -11.00 -0.23
C ALA A 477 9.76 -9.61 -0.64
N SER A 478 10.40 -8.57 -0.14
CA SER A 478 10.30 -7.21 -0.69
C SER A 478 11.29 -7.01 -1.84
N ILE A 479 11.03 -6.03 -2.71
CA ILE A 479 11.94 -5.60 -3.77
C ILE A 479 12.56 -4.23 -3.44
N VAL A 480 13.82 -4.04 -3.84
CA VAL A 480 14.42 -2.73 -4.05
C VAL A 480 14.84 -2.68 -5.51
N GLU A 481 14.22 -1.79 -6.30
CA GLU A 481 14.54 -1.62 -7.72
C GLU A 481 15.45 -0.41 -7.89
N ILE A 482 16.58 -0.63 -8.56
CA ILE A 482 17.51 0.40 -8.98
C ILE A 482 17.71 0.32 -10.49
N VAL A 483 17.40 1.42 -11.16
CA VAL A 483 17.68 1.59 -12.58
C VAL A 483 18.82 2.60 -12.70
N TYR A 484 19.89 2.28 -13.42
CA TYR A 484 21.01 3.22 -13.60
C TYR A 484 21.03 3.82 -15.01
N GLY A 485 21.45 5.08 -15.10
CA GLY A 485 21.74 5.79 -16.34
C GLY A 485 23.25 5.84 -16.59
N ASN A 486 23.76 7.02 -16.92
CA ASN A 486 25.20 7.25 -17.01
C ASN A 486 25.80 7.35 -15.60
N ILE A 487 26.57 6.34 -15.18
CA ILE A 487 27.22 6.29 -13.87
C ILE A 487 28.46 5.40 -13.91
N ASP A 488 29.45 5.69 -13.05
CA ASP A 488 30.59 4.80 -12.84
C ASP A 488 30.17 3.53 -12.08
N TYR A 489 30.74 2.37 -12.46
CA TYR A 489 30.42 1.09 -11.84
C TYR A 489 30.82 1.04 -10.35
N GLN A 490 31.81 1.82 -9.91
CA GLN A 490 32.21 1.91 -8.51
C GLN A 490 31.07 2.43 -7.63
N ASN A 491 30.28 3.38 -8.14
CA ASN A 491 29.12 3.90 -7.41
C ASN A 491 28.03 2.83 -7.24
N ILE A 492 27.74 2.05 -8.27
CA ILE A 492 26.83 0.90 -8.15
C ILE A 492 27.42 -0.17 -7.21
N SER A 493 28.74 -0.37 -7.23
CA SER A 493 29.41 -1.34 -6.33
C SER A 493 29.25 -0.96 -4.86
N ASN A 494 29.18 0.32 -4.51
CA ASN A 494 28.92 0.77 -3.14
C ASN A 494 27.54 0.33 -2.65
N ILE A 495 26.52 0.44 -3.51
CA ILE A 495 25.16 -0.03 -3.21
C ILE A 495 25.14 -1.56 -3.06
N ILE A 496 25.83 -2.28 -3.95
CA ILE A 496 25.98 -3.74 -3.88
C ILE A 496 26.68 -4.16 -2.58
N ASN A 497 27.74 -3.45 -2.18
CA ASN A 497 28.48 -3.74 -0.96
C ASN A 497 27.58 -3.62 0.29
N ASP A 498 26.73 -2.59 0.37
CA ASP A 498 25.74 -2.46 1.44
C ASP A 498 24.79 -3.67 1.46
N ALA A 499 24.26 -4.07 0.31
CA ALA A 499 23.36 -5.21 0.19
C ALA A 499 24.01 -6.55 0.52
N ILE A 500 25.31 -6.72 0.25
CA ILE A 500 26.08 -7.91 0.63
C ILE A 500 26.11 -8.08 2.15
N THR A 501 26.26 -6.99 2.90
CA THR A 501 26.32 -7.03 4.37
C THR A 501 25.02 -7.49 5.01
N ASP A 502 23.88 -7.26 4.36
CA ASP A 502 22.59 -7.81 4.77
C ASP A 502 22.43 -9.25 4.25
N LYS A 503 22.63 -10.23 5.13
CA LYS A 503 22.54 -11.66 4.80
C LYS A 503 21.16 -12.10 4.30
N GLU A 504 20.10 -11.33 4.53
CA GLU A 504 18.74 -11.64 4.10
C GLU A 504 18.40 -11.01 2.74
N THR A 505 19.36 -10.35 2.08
CA THR A 505 19.22 -9.76 0.75
C THR A 505 19.86 -10.64 -0.35
N LEU A 506 19.08 -10.94 -1.38
CA LEU A 506 19.54 -11.48 -2.66
C LEU A 506 19.75 -10.35 -3.67
N ILE A 507 20.88 -10.37 -4.38
CA ILE A 507 21.19 -9.37 -5.41
C ILE A 507 20.92 -9.95 -6.80
N VAL A 508 20.23 -9.21 -7.65
CA VAL A 508 19.90 -9.56 -9.03
C VAL A 508 20.47 -8.49 -9.95
N ILE A 509 21.46 -8.86 -10.76
CA ILE A 509 22.03 -8.00 -11.80
C ILE A 509 21.42 -8.39 -13.13
N SER A 510 20.77 -7.43 -13.78
CA SER A 510 20.02 -7.67 -15.01
C SER A 510 20.81 -7.25 -16.25
N THR A 511 21.08 -8.19 -17.16
CA THR A 511 21.82 -7.93 -18.39
C THR A 511 21.54 -8.96 -19.50
N ASP A 512 21.33 -8.46 -20.72
CA ASP A 512 21.57 -9.22 -21.95
C ASP A 512 22.99 -8.94 -22.46
N LEU A 513 23.52 -9.79 -23.35
CA LEU A 513 24.89 -9.68 -23.89
C LEU A 513 24.92 -8.94 -25.24
N SER A 514 25.66 -9.44 -26.24
CA SER A 514 25.76 -8.80 -27.56
C SER A 514 24.40 -8.71 -28.27
N HIS A 515 24.24 -7.70 -29.14
CA HIS A 515 22.97 -7.40 -29.80
C HIS A 515 23.12 -7.30 -31.33
N PHE A 516 22.32 -8.10 -32.05
CA PHE A 516 22.13 -8.03 -33.50
C PHE A 516 23.35 -8.36 -34.38
N PHE A 517 24.29 -9.14 -33.86
CA PHE A 517 25.39 -9.72 -34.64
C PHE A 517 25.01 -11.09 -35.20
N PRO A 518 25.68 -11.56 -36.28
CA PRO A 518 25.65 -12.97 -36.66
C PRO A 518 26.12 -13.85 -35.49
N LYS A 519 25.51 -15.05 -35.32
CA LYS A 519 25.73 -15.92 -34.16
C LYS A 519 27.21 -16.20 -33.88
N GLN A 520 28.03 -16.37 -34.91
CA GLN A 520 29.45 -16.64 -34.76
C GLN A 520 30.22 -15.45 -34.15
N GLU A 521 29.85 -14.22 -34.53
CA GLU A 521 30.45 -12.99 -34.01
C GLU A 521 29.93 -12.70 -32.59
N ALA A 522 28.62 -12.82 -32.39
CA ALA A 522 27.99 -12.74 -31.06
C ALA A 522 28.68 -13.68 -30.07
N SER A 523 28.89 -14.95 -30.44
CA SER A 523 29.55 -15.94 -29.59
C SER A 523 30.97 -15.55 -29.20
N LYS A 524 31.72 -14.85 -30.08
CA LYS A 524 33.08 -14.37 -29.75
C LYS A 524 33.03 -13.26 -28.70
N LEU A 525 32.15 -12.28 -28.88
CA LEU A 525 31.98 -11.16 -27.95
C LEU A 525 31.44 -11.65 -26.60
N ASP A 526 30.43 -12.52 -26.64
CA ASP A 526 29.80 -13.09 -25.46
C ASP A 526 30.77 -13.94 -24.65
N ASN A 527 31.65 -14.72 -25.29
CA ASN A 527 32.67 -15.51 -24.59
C ASN A 527 33.62 -14.65 -23.75
N ILE A 528 33.92 -13.41 -24.18
CA ILE A 528 34.70 -12.47 -23.38
C ILE A 528 33.93 -12.09 -22.10
N CYS A 529 32.63 -11.86 -22.22
CA CYS A 529 31.76 -11.57 -21.07
C CYS A 529 31.66 -12.76 -20.12
N LEU A 530 31.44 -13.97 -20.66
CA LEU A 530 31.35 -15.21 -19.90
C LEU A 530 32.65 -15.46 -19.13
N GLU A 531 33.81 -15.37 -19.78
CA GLU A 531 35.11 -15.56 -19.15
C GLU A 531 35.37 -14.51 -18.06
N ALA A 532 35.03 -13.24 -18.30
CA ALA A 532 35.16 -12.18 -17.31
C ALA A 532 34.30 -12.42 -16.07
N ILE A 533 33.07 -12.92 -16.23
CA ILE A 533 32.16 -13.24 -15.12
C ILE A 533 32.63 -14.48 -14.36
N ASP A 534 33.07 -15.52 -15.07
CA ASP A 534 33.52 -16.78 -14.47
C ASP A 534 34.80 -16.58 -13.64
N LYS A 535 35.75 -15.79 -14.17
CA LYS A 535 37.03 -15.48 -13.50
C LYS A 535 36.99 -14.25 -12.60
N LEU A 536 35.85 -13.55 -12.56
CA LEU A 536 35.70 -12.27 -11.84
C LEU A 536 36.78 -11.23 -12.23
N ASP A 537 37.08 -11.10 -13.53
CA ASP A 537 38.16 -10.23 -14.02
C ASP A 537 37.64 -9.12 -14.97
N ILE A 538 37.69 -7.88 -14.49
CA ILE A 538 37.31 -6.68 -15.25
C ILE A 538 38.29 -6.41 -16.41
N ASN A 539 39.55 -6.84 -16.32
CA ASN A 539 40.50 -6.67 -17.41
C ASN A 539 40.13 -7.55 -18.61
N ILE A 540 39.63 -8.77 -18.38
CA ILE A 540 39.07 -9.62 -19.43
C ILE A 540 37.86 -8.92 -20.05
N TRP A 541 36.96 -8.38 -19.22
CA TRP A 541 35.80 -7.63 -19.71
C TRP A 541 36.20 -6.51 -20.68
N ASN A 542 37.24 -5.73 -20.34
CA ASN A 542 37.70 -4.59 -21.12
C ASN A 542 38.30 -4.95 -22.49
N LYS A 543 38.45 -6.26 -22.82
CA LYS A 543 38.91 -6.74 -24.13
C LYS A 543 37.83 -6.72 -25.22
N GLY A 544 36.61 -6.29 -24.90
CA GLY A 544 35.53 -6.12 -25.90
C GLY A 544 34.19 -6.75 -25.52
N CYS A 545 33.94 -7.06 -24.24
CA CYS A 545 32.62 -7.55 -23.83
C CYS A 545 31.52 -6.50 -24.05
N GLU A 546 30.47 -6.89 -24.77
CA GLU A 546 29.26 -6.09 -25.00
C GLU A 546 28.08 -6.64 -24.21
N ALA A 547 27.49 -5.79 -23.38
CA ALA A 547 26.31 -6.11 -22.58
C ALA A 547 25.55 -4.82 -22.25
N CYS A 548 24.23 -4.84 -22.36
CA CYS A 548 23.42 -3.66 -21.98
C CYS A 548 23.57 -3.35 -20.48
N GLY A 549 23.72 -4.38 -19.65
CA GLY A 549 23.91 -4.30 -18.21
C GLY A 549 25.37 -4.12 -17.74
N ARG A 550 26.28 -3.68 -18.61
CA ARG A 550 27.74 -3.67 -18.35
C ARG A 550 28.18 -3.02 -17.04
N ILE A 551 27.54 -1.92 -16.63
CA ILE A 551 27.89 -1.19 -15.40
C ILE A 551 27.53 -2.05 -14.18
N GLY A 552 26.32 -2.64 -14.17
CA GLY A 552 25.87 -3.52 -13.10
C GLY A 552 26.75 -4.76 -12.97
N VAL A 553 27.16 -5.37 -14.08
CA VAL A 553 28.04 -6.55 -14.05
C VAL A 553 29.45 -6.21 -13.56
N LYS A 554 30.06 -5.12 -14.07
CA LYS A 554 31.37 -4.66 -13.57
C LYS A 554 31.33 -4.34 -12.08
N ALA A 555 30.25 -3.69 -11.62
CA ALA A 555 30.03 -3.40 -10.21
C ALA A 555 29.97 -4.68 -9.36
N MET A 556 29.24 -5.69 -9.84
CA MET A 556 29.15 -6.99 -9.16
C MET A 556 30.49 -7.73 -9.14
N ILE A 557 31.25 -7.75 -10.24
CA ILE A 557 32.60 -8.34 -10.27
C ILE A 557 33.52 -7.63 -9.28
N HIS A 558 33.48 -6.29 -9.25
CA HIS A 558 34.28 -5.49 -8.32
C HIS A 558 33.95 -5.82 -6.85
N SER A 559 32.65 -5.86 -6.51
CA SER A 559 32.20 -6.26 -5.18
C SER A 559 32.54 -7.72 -4.85
N ALA A 560 32.39 -8.64 -5.79
CA ALA A 560 32.71 -10.06 -5.59
C ALA A 560 34.19 -10.25 -5.22
N ASN A 561 35.11 -9.57 -5.92
CA ASN A 561 36.54 -9.60 -5.58
C ASN A 561 36.81 -9.03 -4.19
N LYS A 562 36.17 -7.91 -3.83
CA LYS A 562 36.30 -7.28 -2.51
C LYS A 562 35.88 -8.22 -1.36
N TYR A 563 34.85 -9.03 -1.58
CA TYR A 563 34.32 -9.97 -0.58
C TYR A 563 34.80 -11.42 -0.77
N SER A 564 35.76 -11.65 -1.68
CA SER A 564 36.29 -13.00 -1.99
C SER A 564 35.22 -14.01 -2.38
N TYR A 565 34.19 -13.56 -3.11
CA TYR A 565 33.17 -14.43 -3.68
C TYR A 565 33.73 -15.25 -4.84
N SER A 566 33.08 -16.39 -5.07
CA SER A 566 33.29 -17.20 -6.27
C SER A 566 32.15 -17.00 -7.26
N SER A 567 32.38 -17.35 -8.51
CA SER A 567 31.40 -17.30 -9.59
C SER A 567 31.20 -18.68 -10.21
N LYS A 568 30.01 -18.92 -10.77
CA LYS A 568 29.72 -20.10 -11.58
C LYS A 568 28.75 -19.72 -12.70
N LEU A 569 29.16 -19.94 -13.94
CA LEU A 569 28.26 -19.89 -15.11
C LEU A 569 27.28 -21.06 -15.08
N LEU A 570 26.02 -20.78 -15.41
CA LEU A 570 24.91 -21.74 -15.32
C LEU A 570 24.33 -22.09 -16.69
N ASP A 571 24.05 -21.10 -17.53
CA ASP A 571 23.47 -21.31 -18.87
C ASP A 571 23.92 -20.16 -19.78
N TYR A 572 24.12 -20.46 -21.07
CA TYR A 572 24.36 -19.47 -22.12
C TYR A 572 23.60 -19.89 -23.38
N ARG A 573 22.89 -18.94 -23.98
CA ARG A 573 22.04 -19.13 -25.16
C ARG A 573 22.02 -17.87 -26.02
N THR A 574 21.49 -18.00 -27.23
CA THR A 574 21.14 -16.85 -28.06
C THR A 574 19.69 -16.94 -28.53
N SER A 575 19.14 -15.83 -29.02
CA SER A 575 17.79 -15.80 -29.61
C SER A 575 17.60 -16.85 -30.73
N ALA A 576 18.68 -17.21 -31.46
CA ALA A 576 18.68 -18.25 -32.49
C ALA A 576 18.26 -19.63 -31.98
N ASP A 577 18.44 -19.92 -30.68
CA ASP A 577 18.02 -21.21 -30.11
C ASP A 577 16.49 -21.39 -30.19
N ILE A 578 15.76 -20.29 -30.24
CA ILE A 578 14.29 -20.25 -30.40
C ILE A 578 13.90 -19.91 -31.84
N THR A 579 14.44 -18.82 -32.42
CA THR A 579 14.03 -18.33 -33.75
C THR A 579 14.56 -19.17 -34.90
N LYS A 580 15.62 -19.93 -34.68
CA LYS A 580 16.43 -20.60 -35.72
C LYS A 580 17.07 -19.65 -36.75
N ASP A 581 17.09 -18.36 -36.45
CA ASP A 581 17.76 -17.32 -37.24
C ASP A 581 19.10 -16.95 -36.59
N ASP A 582 20.20 -17.21 -37.28
CA ASP A 582 21.57 -16.96 -36.83
C ASP A 582 22.18 -15.67 -37.41
N THR A 583 21.42 -14.90 -38.19
CA THR A 583 21.92 -13.69 -38.87
C THR A 583 22.01 -12.48 -37.94
N LYS A 584 21.09 -12.38 -36.98
CA LYS A 584 21.03 -11.31 -35.98
C LYS A 584 20.52 -11.86 -34.65
N VAL A 585 21.45 -12.12 -33.74
CA VAL A 585 21.13 -12.73 -32.45
C VAL A 585 21.33 -11.78 -31.27
N VAL A 586 20.67 -12.08 -30.16
CA VAL A 586 20.97 -11.50 -28.85
C VAL A 586 21.44 -12.62 -27.92
N GLY A 587 22.53 -12.40 -27.19
CA GLY A 587 23.09 -13.35 -26.23
C GLY A 587 22.46 -13.24 -24.84
N TYR A 588 22.27 -14.38 -24.18
CA TYR A 588 21.70 -14.50 -22.83
C TYR A 588 22.59 -15.37 -21.96
N LEU A 589 22.85 -14.93 -20.72
CA LEU A 589 23.62 -15.71 -19.76
C LEU A 589 22.90 -15.81 -18.43
N SER A 590 23.17 -16.89 -17.70
CA SER A 590 22.84 -17.01 -16.29
C SER A 590 24.09 -17.36 -15.49
N ALA A 591 24.34 -16.61 -14.42
CA ALA A 591 25.47 -16.86 -13.52
C ALA A 591 25.04 -16.66 -12.06
N ILE A 592 25.79 -17.27 -11.16
CA ILE A 592 25.57 -17.21 -9.72
C ILE A 592 26.88 -16.92 -8.99
N LEU A 593 26.82 -16.08 -7.97
CA LEU A 593 27.97 -15.63 -7.20
C LEU A 593 27.69 -15.73 -5.71
N GLY A 594 28.71 -16.00 -4.89
CA GLY A 594 28.60 -16.00 -3.43
C GLY A 594 29.83 -16.51 -2.70
#